data_AF-A0AAI9W3Y5-F1
#
_entry.id   AF-A0AAI9W3Y5-F1
#
_cell.length_a   1.000
_cell.length_b   1.000
_cell.length_c   1.000
_cell.angle_alpha   90.00
_cell.angle_beta   90.00
_cell.angle_gamma   90.00
#
_symmetry.space_group_name_H-M   'P 1'
#
loop_
_entity.id
_entity.type
_entity.pdbx_description
1 polymer ?
#
loop_
_entity_poly.entity_id
_entity_poly.type
_entity_poly.pdbx_seq_one_letter_code
_entity_poly.pdbx_strand_id
1 'polypeptide(L)'
;MKEAQKNIVDIDDNLRLVGTAHISSASVELVRQQIKEWKPDLVAIELCESRKASLLEPDALDNEDLLKILNEGRSHMILLQSALAAEQR
;
A
#
# COMPACT_ATOMS: atom_id res chain seq x y z
N MET A 1 4.50 -21.29 -12.33
CA MET A 1 3.01 -21.25 -12.47
C MET A 1 2.24 -21.75 -11.24
N LYS A 2 2.80 -22.56 -10.33
CA LYS A 2 2.07 -23.07 -9.14
C LYS A 2 1.96 -22.10 -7.94
N GLU A 3 2.76 -21.03 -7.89
CA GLU A 3 2.75 -20.10 -6.73
C GLU A 3 1.61 -19.09 -6.76
N ALA A 4 1.17 -18.62 -7.94
CA ALA A 4 0.12 -17.62 -8.04
C ALA A 4 -1.22 -18.09 -7.45
N GLN A 5 -1.51 -19.38 -7.54
CA GLN A 5 -2.78 -19.95 -7.05
C GLN A 5 -2.87 -20.01 -5.51
N LYS A 6 -1.75 -19.91 -4.78
CA LYS A 6 -1.77 -19.86 -3.31
C LYS A 6 -2.29 -18.53 -2.75
N ASN A 7 -2.26 -17.47 -3.54
CA ASN A 7 -2.58 -16.11 -3.09
C ASN A 7 -3.96 -15.64 -3.55
N ILE A 8 -4.77 -16.52 -4.15
CA ILE A 8 -6.13 -16.19 -4.61
C ILE A 8 -7.09 -17.12 -3.87
N VAL A 9 -8.10 -16.54 -3.22
CA VAL A 9 -9.17 -17.27 -2.56
C VAL A 9 -10.51 -16.74 -3.05
N ASP A 10 -11.26 -17.61 -3.73
CA ASP A 10 -12.65 -17.34 -4.10
C ASP A 10 -13.55 -17.72 -2.92
N ILE A 11 -14.30 -16.75 -2.39
CA ILE A 11 -15.27 -16.96 -1.31
C ILE A 11 -16.61 -17.39 -1.91
N ASP A 12 -17.04 -16.68 -2.94
CA ASP A 12 -18.22 -16.96 -3.77
C ASP A 12 -18.04 -16.35 -5.18
N ASP A 13 -19.10 -16.37 -5.99
CA ASP A 13 -19.08 -15.85 -7.37
C ASP A 13 -18.82 -14.33 -7.46
N ASN A 14 -19.06 -13.58 -6.38
CA ASN A 14 -18.98 -12.13 -6.32
C ASN A 14 -17.81 -11.61 -5.47
N LEU A 15 -17.14 -12.48 -4.70
CA LEU A 15 -16.08 -12.08 -3.78
C LEU A 15 -14.82 -12.94 -3.94
N ARG A 16 -13.75 -12.28 -4.39
CA ARG A 16 -12.39 -12.81 -4.48
C ARG A 16 -11.44 -12.05 -3.57
N LEU A 17 -10.63 -12.78 -2.81
CA LEU A 17 -9.53 -12.25 -2.02
C LEU A 17 -8.20 -12.50 -2.72
N VAL A 18 -7.35 -11.48 -2.78
CA VAL A 18 -6.00 -11.57 -3.33
C VAL A 18 -5.00 -11.19 -2.25
N GLY A 19 -4.22 -12.18 -1.81
CA GLY A 19 -3.15 -11.99 -0.84
C GLY A 19 -1.95 -11.27 -1.48
N THR A 20 -1.50 -10.19 -0.86
CA THR A 20 -0.32 -9.44 -1.29
C THR A 20 0.77 -9.46 -0.22
N ALA A 21 2.02 -9.57 -0.61
CA ALA A 21 3.15 -9.32 0.27
C ALA A 21 3.55 -7.84 0.21
N HIS A 22 4.03 -7.26 1.33
CA HIS A 22 4.45 -5.86 1.37
C HIS A 22 5.49 -5.58 0.29
N ILE A 23 5.17 -4.62 -0.60
CA ILE A 23 6.09 -4.03 -1.59
C ILE A 23 6.63 -5.05 -2.61
N SER A 24 5.94 -6.18 -2.79
CA SER A 24 6.34 -7.18 -3.78
C SER A 24 5.84 -6.82 -5.19
N SER A 25 6.77 -6.60 -6.12
CA SER A 25 6.45 -6.39 -7.54
C SER A 25 5.64 -7.54 -8.13
N ALA A 26 5.88 -8.77 -7.64
CA ALA A 26 5.10 -9.94 -8.03
C ALA A 26 3.64 -9.87 -7.54
N SER A 27 3.39 -9.32 -6.35
CA SER A 27 2.03 -9.06 -5.86
C SER A 27 1.33 -7.99 -6.69
N VAL A 28 2.05 -6.95 -7.11
CA VAL A 28 1.49 -5.89 -7.98
C VAL A 28 1.06 -6.46 -9.32
N GLU A 29 1.91 -7.28 -9.96
CA GLU A 29 1.58 -7.91 -11.24
C GLU A 29 0.40 -8.87 -11.12
N LEU A 30 0.36 -9.68 -10.05
CA LEU A 30 -0.77 -10.56 -9.75
C LEU A 30 -2.08 -9.79 -9.67
N VAL A 31 -2.13 -8.69 -8.91
CA VAL A 31 -3.34 -7.86 -8.77
C VAL A 31 -3.78 -7.30 -10.12
N ARG A 32 -2.84 -6.78 -10.92
CA ARG A 32 -3.16 -6.27 -12.28
C ARG A 32 -3.76 -7.36 -13.16
N GLN A 33 -3.18 -8.55 -13.14
CA GLN A 33 -3.70 -9.69 -13.89
C GLN A 33 -5.12 -10.05 -13.42
N GLN A 34 -5.36 -10.14 -12.11
CA GLN A 34 -6.67 -10.50 -11.57
C GLN A 34 -7.76 -9.48 -11.89
N ILE A 35 -7.45 -8.18 -11.84
CA ILE A 35 -8.41 -7.14 -12.25
C ILE A 35 -8.76 -7.29 -13.75
N LYS A 36 -7.78 -7.57 -14.60
CA LYS A 36 -7.99 -7.72 -16.04
C LYS A 36 -8.82 -8.97 -16.40
N GLU A 37 -8.59 -10.07 -15.70
CA GLU A 37 -9.23 -11.37 -15.96
C GLU A 37 -10.62 -11.45 -15.32
N TRP A 38 -10.72 -11.14 -14.03
CA TRP A 38 -11.97 -11.29 -13.26
C TRP A 38 -12.93 -10.12 -13.46
N LYS A 39 -12.41 -8.93 -13.81
CA LYS A 39 -13.19 -7.70 -14.09
C LYS A 39 -14.22 -7.36 -13.00
N PRO A 40 -13.77 -7.15 -11.75
CA PRO A 40 -14.67 -6.71 -10.70
C PRO A 40 -15.24 -5.32 -10.95
N ASP A 41 -16.48 -5.10 -10.52
CA ASP A 41 -17.08 -3.76 -10.47
C ASP A 41 -16.46 -2.88 -9.36
N LEU A 42 -15.91 -3.50 -8.31
CA LEU A 42 -15.34 -2.81 -7.15
C LEU A 42 -14.04 -3.48 -6.67
N VAL A 43 -13.05 -2.66 -6.33
CA VAL A 43 -11.82 -3.12 -5.68
C VAL A 43 -11.73 -2.51 -4.28
N ALA A 44 -11.78 -3.38 -3.26
CA ALA A 44 -11.55 -3.00 -1.87
C ALA A 44 -10.08 -3.25 -1.50
N ILE A 45 -9.47 -2.33 -0.75
CA ILE A 45 -8.08 -2.41 -0.30
C ILE A 45 -8.07 -2.38 1.23
N GLU A 46 -7.45 -3.39 1.84
CA GLU A 46 -7.19 -3.38 3.28
C GLU A 46 -5.99 -2.48 3.57
N LEU A 47 -6.18 -1.54 4.50
CA LEU A 47 -5.18 -0.57 4.90
C LEU A 47 -5.24 -0.41 6.42
N CYS A 48 -4.08 -0.38 7.05
CA CYS A 48 -3.96 0.12 8.42
C CYS A 48 -4.32 1.61 8.49
N GLU A 49 -4.66 2.09 9.68
CA GLU A 49 -5.12 3.46 9.92
C GLU A 49 -4.16 4.52 9.37
N SER A 50 -2.85 4.34 9.55
CA SER A 50 -1.86 5.30 9.05
C SER A 50 -1.87 5.42 7.52
N ARG A 51 -1.92 4.30 6.79
CA ARG A 51 -1.97 4.31 5.32
C ARG A 51 -3.29 4.85 4.80
N LYS A 52 -4.39 4.55 5.49
CA LYS A 52 -5.70 5.14 5.18
C LYS A 52 -5.67 6.66 5.35
N ALA A 53 -5.13 7.16 6.47
CA ALA A 53 -4.99 8.60 6.72
C ALA A 53 -4.11 9.26 5.65
N SER A 54 -2.95 8.70 5.31
CA SER A 54 -2.08 9.25 4.26
C SER A 54 -2.71 9.27 2.86
N LEU A 55 -3.63 8.35 2.55
CA LEU A 55 -4.33 8.33 1.26
C LEU A 55 -5.50 9.32 1.19
N LEU A 56 -6.21 9.53 2.31
CA LEU A 56 -7.37 10.43 2.37
C LEU A 56 -6.96 11.89 2.61
N GLU A 57 -5.86 12.09 3.33
CA GLU A 57 -5.36 13.41 3.75
C GLU A 57 -3.88 13.55 3.36
N PRO A 58 -3.55 13.56 2.05
CA PRO A 58 -2.16 13.63 1.59
C PRO A 58 -1.45 14.91 2.05
N ASP A 59 -2.22 15.98 2.33
CA ASP A 59 -1.73 17.28 2.78
C ASP A 59 -1.73 17.44 4.31
N ALA A 60 -2.11 16.41 5.08
CA ALA A 60 -2.17 16.50 6.56
C ALA A 60 -0.78 16.45 7.25
N LEU A 61 0.32 16.29 6.50
CA LEU A 61 1.61 16.79 7.00
C LEU A 61 1.60 18.31 6.91
N ASP A 62 0.92 18.93 7.86
CA ASP A 62 0.86 20.37 7.96
C ASP A 62 2.29 20.91 8.20
N ASN A 63 2.60 22.08 7.64
CA ASN A 63 3.95 22.64 7.73
C ASN A 63 4.38 22.87 9.19
N GLU A 64 3.42 23.10 10.10
CA GLU A 64 3.67 23.22 11.54
C GLU A 64 4.16 21.91 12.16
N ASP A 65 3.63 20.75 11.75
CA ASP A 65 4.07 19.45 12.25
C ASP A 65 5.46 19.09 11.72
N LEU A 66 5.78 19.43 10.46
CA LEU A 66 7.14 19.27 9.93
C LEU A 66 8.15 20.12 10.69
N LEU A 67 7.85 21.40 10.91
CA LEU A 67 8.71 22.30 11.68
C LEU A 67 8.87 21.80 13.12
N LYS A 68 7.82 21.27 13.73
CA LYS A 68 7.86 20.70 15.07
C LYS A 68 8.72 19.42 15.14
N ILE A 69 8.59 18.51 14.17
CA ILE A 69 9.40 17.28 14.10
C ILE A 69 10.90 17.62 13.86
N LEU A 70 11.18 18.64 13.04
CA LEU A 70 12.53 19.16 12.84
C LEU A 70 13.11 19.77 14.13
N ASN A 71 12.32 20.59 14.83
CA ASN A 71 12.71 21.24 16.08
C ASN A 71 12.87 20.24 17.25
N GLU A 72 12.13 19.13 17.24
CA GLU A 72 12.24 18.04 18.22
C GLU A 72 13.42 17.09 17.91
N GLY A 73 14.28 17.43 16.96
CA GLY A 73 15.50 16.67 16.64
C GLY A 73 15.26 15.35 15.91
N ARG A 74 14.01 15.06 15.52
CA ARG A 74 13.62 13.83 14.80
C ARG A 74 13.76 13.95 13.27
N SER A 75 14.41 15.01 12.79
CA SER A 75 14.71 15.26 11.38
C SER A 75 15.44 14.10 10.68
N HIS A 76 16.38 13.46 11.39
CA HIS A 76 17.12 12.29 10.89
C HIS A 76 16.21 11.10 10.56
N MET A 77 15.09 10.94 11.26
CA MET A 77 14.15 9.85 11.00
C MET A 77 13.34 10.07 9.73
N ILE A 78 12.91 11.32 9.47
CA ILE A 78 12.25 11.68 8.21
C ILE A 78 13.20 11.45 7.03
N LEU A 79 14.47 11.85 7.16
CA LEU A 79 15.47 11.64 6.12
C LEU A 79 15.71 10.15 5.84
N LEU A 80 15.78 9.31 6.88
CA LEU A 80 15.93 7.86 6.72
C LEU A 80 14.70 7.23 6.05
N GLN A 81 13.50 7.60 6.48
CA GLN A 81 12.26 7.13 5.88
C GLN A 81 12.12 7.58 4.41
N SER A 82 12.54 8.81 4.10
CA SER A 82 12.55 9.35 2.73
C SER A 82 13.54 8.62 1.84
N ALA A 83 14.74 8.30 2.34
CA ALA A 83 15.73 7.51 1.63
C ALA A 83 15.23 6.08 1.36
N LEU A 84 14.64 5.43 2.37
CA LEU A 84 14.05 4.09 2.22
C LEU A 84 12.88 4.09 1.23
N ALA A 85 12.02 5.11 1.26
CA ALA A 85 10.91 5.26 0.33
C ALA A 85 11.37 5.52 -1.11
N ALA A 86 12.52 6.20 -1.30
CA ALA A 86 13.11 6.42 -2.62
C ALA A 86 13.61 5.12 -3.26
N GLU A 87 14.14 4.19 -2.45
CA GLU A 87 14.59 2.86 -2.91
C GLU A 87 13.43 1.87 -3.12
N GLN A 88 12.23 2.17 -2.61
CA GLN A 88 11.03 1.33 -2.73
C GLN A 88 10.12 1.70 -3.92
N ARG A 89 10.51 2.67 -4.75
CA ARG A 89 9.84 2.99 -6.04
C ARG A 89 10.47 2.21 -7.18
#